data_AF-A0A964RSL2-F1
#
_entry.id   AF-A0A964RSL2-F1
#
_cell.length_a   1.000
_cell.length_b   1.000
_cell.length_c   1.000
_cell.angle_alpha   90.00
_cell.angle_beta   90.00
_cell.angle_gamma   90.00
#
_symmetry.space_group_name_H-M   'P 1'
#
loop_
_entity.id
_entity.type
_entity.pdbx_description
1 polymer ?
#
loop_
_entity_poly.entity_id
_entity_poly.type
_entity_poly.pdbx_seq_one_letter_code
_entity_poly.pdbx_strand_id
1 'polypeptide(L)'
;MTIIGMNFSTNSNGTKTTTLHVAEEFNAYYSNAEAGRGCVGKKVDSVYIGDYDCSVFKVGIEVEIYYDKAINTQKGTFQPIKHIEIVSK
;
A
#
# COMPACT_ATOMS: atom_id res chain seq x y z
N MET A 1 -1.24 7.01 -4.46
CA MET A 1 -1.89 5.68 -4.54
C MET A 1 -3.34 5.80 -4.08
N THR A 2 -4.31 5.12 -4.70
CA THR A 2 -5.73 5.18 -4.30
C THR A 2 -6.10 3.96 -3.46
N ILE A 3 -6.75 4.15 -2.31
CA ILE A 3 -7.27 3.03 -1.50
C ILE A 3 -8.47 2.41 -2.22
N ILE A 4 -8.38 1.13 -2.56
CA ILE A 4 -9.45 0.37 -3.24
C ILE A 4 -10.14 -0.63 -2.31
N GLY A 5 -9.56 -0.89 -1.14
CA GLY A 5 -10.14 -1.79 -0.15
C GLY A 5 -9.36 -1.80 1.15
N MET A 6 -9.96 -2.34 2.19
CA MET A 6 -9.31 -2.56 3.48
C MET A 6 -9.87 -3.84 4.09
N ASN A 7 -8.99 -4.70 4.60
CA ASN A 7 -9.39 -5.82 5.45
C ASN A 7 -8.80 -5.62 6.85
N PHE A 8 -9.44 -6.22 7.84
CA PHE A 8 -8.96 -6.20 9.21
C PHE A 8 -9.15 -7.54 9.89
N SER A 9 -8.35 -7.79 10.92
CA SER A 9 -8.54 -8.90 11.83
C SER A 9 -8.48 -8.39 13.27
N THR A 10 -9.21 -9.01 14.18
CA THR A 10 -9.17 -8.67 15.60
C THR A 10 -8.71 -9.89 16.37
N ASN A 11 -7.62 -9.74 17.14
CA ASN A 11 -7.10 -10.85 17.94
C ASN A 11 -7.90 -11.02 19.24
N SER A 12 -7.56 -12.04 20.03
CA SER A 12 -8.20 -12.34 21.32
C SER A 12 -8.10 -11.21 22.35
N ASN A 13 -7.14 -10.29 22.18
CA ASN A 13 -6.91 -9.16 23.07
C ASN A 13 -7.67 -7.91 22.61
N GLY A 14 -8.49 -8.01 21.56
CA GLY A 14 -9.23 -6.89 20.97
C GLY A 14 -8.40 -5.97 20.09
N THR A 15 -7.10 -6.26 19.87
CA THR A 15 -6.25 -5.48 18.97
C THR A 15 -6.69 -5.73 17.53
N LYS A 16 -7.09 -4.66 16.84
CA LYS A 16 -7.46 -4.69 15.43
C LYS A 16 -6.23 -4.42 14.58
N THR A 17 -5.85 -5.35 13.72
CA THR A 17 -4.84 -5.12 12.69
C THR A 17 -5.49 -4.86 11.34
N THR A 18 -4.95 -3.93 10.57
CA THR A 18 -5.51 -3.50 9.29
C THR A 18 -4.48 -3.65 8.16
N THR A 19 -4.97 -4.06 6.99
CA THR A 19 -4.23 -4.04 5.73
C THR A 19 -4.99 -3.17 4.74
N LEU A 20 -4.29 -2.24 4.10
CA LEU A 20 -4.83 -1.42 3.00
C LEU A 20 -4.55 -2.10 1.67
N HIS A 21 -5.54 -2.14 0.80
CA HIS A 21 -5.35 -2.48 -0.61
C HIS A 21 -5.37 -1.20 -1.43
N VAL A 22 -4.28 -0.94 -2.14
CA VAL A 22 -4.09 0.30 -2.89
C VAL A 22 -3.83 0.01 -4.37
N ALA A 23 -4.22 0.95 -5.23
CA ALA A 23 -3.93 0.92 -6.65
C ALA A 23 -3.17 2.17 -7.09
N GLU A 24 -2.26 2.01 -8.03
CA GLU A 24 -1.53 3.11 -8.66
C GLU A 24 -1.27 2.83 -10.15
N GLU A 25 -0.91 3.87 -10.89
CA GLU A 25 -0.45 3.69 -12.26
C GLU A 25 0.86 2.91 -12.28
N PHE A 26 1.04 2.06 -13.29
CA PHE A 26 2.31 1.40 -13.48
C PHE A 26 3.42 2.42 -13.76
N ASN A 27 4.63 2.14 -13.27
CA ASN A 27 5.78 2.95 -13.59
C ASN A 27 5.94 3.08 -15.12
N ALA A 28 6.23 4.28 -15.61
CA ALA A 28 6.39 4.58 -17.03
C ALA A 28 7.37 3.65 -17.76
N TYR A 29 8.35 3.09 -17.04
CA TYR A 29 9.25 2.07 -17.56
C TYR A 29 8.50 0.85 -18.14
N TYR A 30 7.40 0.43 -17.53
CA TYR A 30 6.62 -0.73 -17.96
C TYR A 30 5.55 -0.40 -19.01
N SER A 31 5.25 0.89 -19.21
CA SER A 31 4.24 1.40 -20.14
C SER A 31 4.86 1.99 -21.40
N ASN A 32 5.80 1.26 -22.03
CA ASN A 32 6.49 1.70 -23.25
C ASN A 32 6.30 0.67 -24.39
N ALA A 33 5.24 0.88 -25.18
CA ALA A 33 4.86 -0.01 -26.27
C ALA A 33 5.92 -0.10 -27.38
N GLU A 34 6.64 1.00 -27.67
CA GLU A 34 7.71 1.02 -28.68
C GLU A 34 8.86 0.10 -28.31
N ALA A 35 9.12 -0.05 -27.01
CA ALA A 35 10.12 -0.98 -26.48
C ALA A 35 9.54 -2.36 -26.13
N GLY A 36 8.35 -2.70 -26.63
CA GLY A 36 7.69 -4.00 -26.41
C GLY A 36 7.16 -4.22 -24.99
N ARG A 37 7.01 -3.16 -24.19
CA ARG A 37 6.51 -3.21 -22.81
C ARG A 37 5.11 -2.64 -22.74
N GLY A 38 4.22 -3.26 -21.98
CA GLY A 38 2.87 -2.77 -21.82
C GLY A 38 2.28 -3.23 -20.50
N CYS A 39 1.37 -2.41 -19.98
CA CYS A 39 0.57 -2.71 -18.81
C CYS A 39 -0.89 -2.38 -19.12
N VAL A 40 -1.82 -3.16 -18.57
CA VAL A 40 -3.26 -2.94 -18.69
C VAL A 40 -3.82 -2.82 -17.28
N GLY A 41 -4.60 -1.77 -17.03
CA GLY A 41 -5.16 -1.49 -15.71
C GLY A 41 -4.15 -0.81 -14.78
N LYS A 42 -4.21 -1.12 -13.49
CA LYS A 42 -3.41 -0.49 -12.43
C LYS A 42 -2.57 -1.53 -11.68
N LYS A 43 -1.44 -1.09 -11.14
CA LYS A 43 -0.65 -1.86 -10.17
C LYS A 43 -1.43 -1.87 -8.86
N VAL A 44 -1.55 -3.03 -8.23
CA VAL A 44 -2.21 -3.19 -6.93
C VAL A 44 -1.22 -3.72 -5.91
N ASP A 45 -1.25 -3.15 -4.71
CA ASP A 45 -0.42 -3.56 -3.59
C ASP A 45 -1.25 -3.73 -2.32
N SER A 46 -0.76 -4.58 -1.43
CA SER A 46 -1.32 -4.77 -0.09
C SER A 46 -0.32 -4.27 0.95
N VAL A 47 -0.73 -3.28 1.72
CA VAL A 47 0.11 -2.59 2.70
C VAL A 47 -0.37 -2.94 4.10
N TYR A 48 0.41 -3.76 4.80
CA TYR A 48 0.12 -4.14 6.19
C TYR A 48 0.45 -2.98 7.13
N ILE A 49 -0.58 -2.39 7.73
CA ILE A 49 -0.42 -1.27 8.67
C ILE A 49 -0.11 -1.76 10.08
N GLY A 50 -0.64 -2.92 10.46
CA GLY A 50 -0.59 -3.38 11.85
C GLY A 50 -1.75 -2.79 12.64
N ASP A 51 -1.51 -2.46 13.91
CA ASP A 51 -2.52 -2.11 14.92
C ASP A 51 -2.78 -0.61 15.08
N TYR A 52 -2.30 0.22 14.15
CA TYR A 52 -2.58 1.65 14.14
C TYR A 52 -4.05 1.96 13.84
N ASP A 53 -4.53 3.09 14.37
CA ASP A 53 -5.87 3.61 14.06
C ASP A 53 -5.95 4.03 12.59
N CYS A 54 -6.77 3.28 11.83
CA CYS A 54 -7.03 3.48 10.42
C CYS A 54 -8.42 4.09 10.16
N SER A 55 -9.11 4.60 11.18
CA SER A 55 -10.51 5.08 11.08
C SER A 55 -10.71 6.23 10.08
N VAL A 56 -9.66 7.00 9.80
CA VAL A 56 -9.67 8.11 8.84
C VAL A 56 -9.64 7.66 7.38
N PHE A 57 -9.19 6.44 7.11
CA PHE A 57 -9.07 5.92 5.75
C PHE A 57 -10.41 5.43 5.20
N LYS A 58 -10.66 5.70 3.93
CA LYS A 58 -11.85 5.25 3.18
C LYS A 58 -11.43 4.84 1.78
N VAL A 59 -12.21 3.96 1.18
CA VAL A 59 -12.07 3.62 -0.24
C VAL A 59 -12.27 4.88 -1.08
N GLY A 60 -11.42 5.07 -2.09
CA GLY A 60 -11.39 6.24 -2.96
C GLY A 60 -10.40 7.32 -2.53
N ILE A 61 -9.94 7.33 -1.26
CA ILE A 61 -8.95 8.30 -0.78
C ILE A 61 -7.60 8.05 -1.45
N GLU A 62 -6.93 9.14 -1.84
CA GLU A 62 -5.56 9.08 -2.32
C GLU A 62 -4.58 9.30 -1.18
N VAL A 63 -3.59 8.42 -1.09
CA VAL A 63 -2.54 8.43 -0.08
C VAL A 63 -1.16 8.35 -0.72
N GLU A 64 -0.19 8.94 -0.03
CA GLU A 64 1.23 8.69 -0.22
C GLU A 64 1.77 7.91 0.97
N ILE A 65 2.54 6.86 0.69
CA ILE A 65 3.11 5.98 1.71
C ILE A 65 4.62 6.15 1.69
N TYR A 66 5.14 6.67 2.77
CA TYR A 66 6.56 6.88 2.99
C TYR A 66 7.11 5.71 3.79
N TYR A 67 8.15 5.10 3.26
CA TYR A 67 8.81 3.96 3.88
C TYR A 67 10.18 4.33 4.43
N ASP A 68 10.59 3.68 5.51
CA ASP A 68 11.94 3.78 6.03
C ASP A 68 12.93 2.97 5.20
N LYS A 69 14.21 2.96 5.59
CA LYS A 69 15.22 2.14 4.93
C LYS A 69 14.82 0.67 4.93
N ALA A 70 14.99 0.02 3.79
CA ALA A 70 14.78 -1.41 3.66
C ALA A 70 15.72 -2.17 4.61
N ILE A 71 15.15 -3.12 5.33
CA ILE A 71 15.84 -4.00 6.27
C ILE A 71 15.93 -5.38 5.61
N ASN A 72 17.15 -5.81 5.31
CA ASN A 72 17.40 -7.14 4.78
C ASN A 72 17.52 -8.13 5.93
N THR A 73 16.63 -9.12 5.95
CA THR A 73 16.65 -10.23 6.90
C THR A 73 16.90 -11.54 6.16
N GLN A 74 17.23 -12.62 6.89
CA GLN A 74 17.33 -13.95 6.29
C GLN A 74 16.02 -14.43 5.63
N LYS A 75 14.88 -13.85 6.01
CA LYS A 75 13.55 -14.18 5.47
C LYS A 75 13.13 -13.31 4.28
N GLY A 76 13.98 -12.36 3.88
CA GLY A 76 13.72 -11.42 2.81
C GLY A 76 13.88 -9.96 3.22
N THR A 77 13.59 -9.07 2.28
CA THR A 77 13.62 -7.62 2.47
C THR A 77 12.28 -7.14 3.00
N PHE A 78 12.30 -6.48 4.16
CA PHE A 78 11.15 -5.82 4.74
C PHE A 78 11.40 -4.31 4.77
N GLN A 79 10.40 -3.52 4.39
CA GLN A 79 10.50 -2.07 4.44
C GLN A 79 9.41 -1.51 5.38
N PRO A 80 9.79 -0.99 6.57
CA PRO A 80 8.82 -0.44 7.51
C PRO A 80 8.12 0.79 6.93
N ILE A 81 6.84 0.95 7.24
CA ILE A 81 6.10 2.17 6.94
C ILE A 81 6.53 3.24 7.95
N LYS A 82 7.01 4.37 7.44
CA LYS A 82 7.39 5.54 8.23
C LYS A 82 6.21 6.47 8.46
N HIS A 83 5.45 6.76 7.40
CA HIS A 83 4.35 7.71 7.43
C HIS A 83 3.38 7.45 6.27
N ILE A 84 2.09 7.76 6.47
CA ILE A 84 1.09 7.75 5.41
C ILE A 84 0.41 9.13 5.42
N GLU A 85 0.46 9.80 4.29
CA GLU A 85 -0.15 11.11 4.08
C GLU A 85 -1.39 10.97 3.20
N ILE A 86 -2.48 11.65 3.57
CA ILE A 86 -3.68 11.75 2.73
C ILE A 86 -3.48 12.93 1.79
N VAL A 87 -3.37 12.66 0.48
CA VAL A 87 -3.12 13.70 -0.53
C VAL A 87 -4.41 14.23 -1.17
N SER A 88 -5.49 13.43 -1.17
CA SER A 88 -6.81 13.88 -1.65
C SER A 88 -7.93 13.09 -0.97
N LYS A 89 -9.07 13.75 -0.71
CA LYS A 89 -10.24 13.20 0.00
C LYS A 89 -11.43 13.01 -0.93
#